data_AF-A0A6L5G2T5-F1
#
_entry.id   AF-A0A6L5G2T5-F1
#
_cell.length_a   1.000
_cell.length_b   1.000
_cell.length_c   1.000
_cell.angle_alpha   90.00
_cell.angle_beta   90.00
_cell.angle_gamma   90.00
#
_symmetry.space_group_name_H-M   'P 1'
#
loop_
_entity.id
_entity.type
_entity.pdbx_description
1 polymer ?
#
loop_
_entity_poly.entity_id
_entity_poly.type
_entity_poly.pdbx_seq_one_letter_code
_entity_poly.pdbx_strand_id
1 'polypeptide(L)'
;DVDLQATITEVRPDGNETFVQNGYMRASARKLSTDSDNIFKRPSTLLDPIPTFTEADARRMPRRKFVKVAIPLYYQGHAYRAGSRIRVTIAGPNGQQPVWSFGEPRPKTGTSKVAIRFRPKRPSVLVLPVIPGFEVPTELPPCPSLRNQPCRPYQPIVN
;
A
#
# COMPACT_ATOMS: atom_id res chain seq x y z
N ASP A 1 6.39 -6.87 -17.02
CA ASP A 1 6.09 -7.08 -15.59
C ASP A 1 5.15 -5.97 -15.14
N VAL A 2 4.73 -5.93 -13.88
CA VAL A 2 3.89 -4.85 -13.34
C VAL A 2 4.49 -4.35 -12.03
N ASP A 3 4.65 -3.05 -11.89
CA ASP A 3 5.01 -2.40 -10.64
C ASP A 3 3.71 -1.88 -9.99
N LEU A 4 3.53 -2.13 -8.70
CA LEU A 4 2.34 -1.80 -7.93
C LEU A 4 2.70 -0.86 -6.78
N GLN A 5 1.86 0.14 -6.56
CA GLN A 5 1.85 0.99 -5.39
C GLN A 5 0.51 0.83 -4.67
N ALA A 6 0.55 0.64 -3.36
CA ALA A 6 -0.61 0.74 -2.48
C ALA A 6 -0.50 2.04 -1.68
N THR A 7 -1.47 2.93 -1.83
CA THR A 7 -1.56 4.20 -1.10
C THR A 7 -2.65 4.10 -0.03
N ILE A 8 -2.28 4.38 1.21
CA ILE A 8 -3.17 4.47 2.37
C ILE A 8 -3.43 5.93 2.70
N THR A 9 -4.71 6.29 2.75
CA THR A 9 -5.16 7.63 3.15
C THR A 9 -6.23 7.53 4.24
N GLU A 10 -6.27 8.55 5.09
CA GLU A 10 -7.41 8.84 5.95
C GLU A 10 -8.37 9.75 5.19
N VAL A 11 -9.59 9.28 4.90
CA VAL A 11 -10.70 10.15 4.50
C VAL A 11 -11.36 10.65 5.77
N ARG A 12 -11.19 11.95 6.03
CA ARG A 12 -11.61 12.64 7.25
C ARG A 12 -13.10 12.98 7.20
N PRO A 13 -13.76 13.13 8.37
CA PRO A 13 -15.17 13.54 8.43
C PRO A 13 -15.40 14.99 7.98
N ASP A 14 -14.36 15.82 7.92
CA ASP A 14 -14.40 17.21 7.44
C ASP A 14 -14.32 17.35 5.91
N GLY A 15 -14.38 16.24 5.17
CA GLY A 15 -14.32 16.24 3.71
C GLY A 15 -12.91 16.32 3.13
N ASN A 16 -11.86 16.27 3.96
CA ASN A 16 -10.49 16.18 3.48
C ASN A 16 -9.96 14.74 3.44
N GLU A 17 -8.84 14.55 2.76
CA GLU A 17 -8.09 13.31 2.67
C GLU A 17 -6.62 13.59 3.04
N THR A 18 -6.10 12.84 4.00
CA THR A 18 -4.71 12.93 4.46
C THR A 18 -3.94 11.68 4.04
N PHE A 19 -2.79 11.89 3.39
CA PHE A 19 -1.85 10.81 3.09
C PHE A 19 -1.29 10.20 4.38
N VAL A 20 -1.29 8.88 4.48
CA VAL A 20 -0.71 8.19 5.64
C VAL A 20 0.55 7.44 5.24
N GLN A 21 0.47 6.55 4.25
CA GLN A 21 1.61 5.73 3.86
C GLN A 21 1.45 5.07 2.48
N ASN A 22 2.58 4.71 1.88
CA ASN A 22 2.65 3.88 0.69
C ASN A 22 3.34 2.53 0.94
N GLY A 23 3.06 1.58 0.05
CA GLY A 23 3.85 0.38 -0.15
C GLY A 23 4.08 0.14 -1.63
N TYR A 24 5.16 -0.58 -1.95
CA TYR A 24 5.60 -0.80 -3.33
C TYR A 24 5.93 -2.26 -3.57
N MET A 25 5.59 -2.75 -4.77
CA MET A 25 5.98 -4.08 -5.16
C MET A 25 6.13 -4.23 -6.67
N ARG A 26 7.31 -4.65 -7.11
CA ARG A 26 7.49 -5.26 -8.42
C ARG A 26 6.89 -6.66 -8.39
N ALA A 27 5.84 -6.89 -9.17
CA ALA A 27 5.03 -8.10 -9.04
C ALA A 27 5.79 -9.39 -9.44
N SER A 28 6.84 -9.31 -10.26
CA SER A 28 7.69 -10.49 -10.49
C SER A 28 8.51 -10.92 -9.29
N ALA A 29 8.80 -10.01 -8.36
CA ALA A 29 9.58 -10.27 -7.15
C ALA A 29 8.71 -10.72 -5.96
N ARG A 30 7.44 -11.10 -6.19
CA ARG A 30 6.40 -11.38 -5.17
C ARG A 30 6.62 -12.56 -4.24
N LYS A 31 7.68 -13.36 -4.44
CA LYS A 31 7.90 -14.53 -3.58
C LYS A 31 8.34 -14.05 -2.20
N LEU A 32 7.61 -14.47 -1.18
CA LEU A 32 7.94 -14.17 0.22
C LEU A 32 8.97 -15.17 0.73
N SER A 33 9.85 -14.70 1.60
CA SER A 33 10.75 -15.55 2.39
C SER A 33 9.94 -16.39 3.37
N THR A 34 10.38 -17.63 3.60
CA THR A 34 9.78 -18.58 4.53
C THR A 34 10.61 -18.79 5.78
N ASP A 35 11.78 -18.15 5.86
CA ASP A 35 12.76 -18.28 6.93
C ASP A 35 13.33 -16.90 7.29
N SER A 36 14.41 -16.87 8.07
CA SER A 36 15.11 -15.65 8.46
C SER A 36 16.29 -15.32 7.54
N ASP A 37 16.58 -16.10 6.49
CA ASP A 37 17.64 -15.74 5.55
C ASP A 37 17.12 -14.79 4.47
N ASN A 38 16.87 -13.55 4.89
CA ASN A 38 16.37 -12.48 4.05
C ASN A 38 16.95 -11.13 4.51
N ILE A 39 16.54 -10.06 3.83
CA ILE A 39 17.05 -8.70 4.03
C ILE A 39 16.86 -8.13 5.45
N PHE A 40 15.91 -8.65 6.24
CA PHE A 40 15.63 -8.19 7.61
C PHE A 40 16.04 -9.19 8.68
N LYS A 41 16.63 -10.33 8.31
CA LYS A 41 17.10 -11.38 9.23
C LYS A 41 16.05 -11.82 10.26
N ARG A 42 14.78 -11.88 9.82
CA ARG A 42 13.63 -12.30 10.63
C ARG A 42 12.57 -13.01 9.78
N PRO A 43 11.69 -13.84 10.37
CA PRO A 43 10.62 -14.49 9.63
C PRO A 43 9.65 -13.49 9.00
N SER A 44 9.22 -13.77 7.76
CA SER A 44 8.11 -13.05 7.14
C SER A 44 6.81 -13.33 7.91
N THR A 45 6.01 -12.29 8.16
CA THR A 45 4.70 -12.42 8.82
C THR A 45 3.58 -11.85 7.96
N LEU A 46 2.33 -11.93 8.44
CA LEU A 46 1.19 -11.32 7.75
C LEU A 46 1.24 -9.77 7.79
N LEU A 47 1.72 -9.20 8.90
CA LEU A 47 1.86 -7.76 9.10
C LEU A 47 3.14 -7.20 8.47
N ASP A 48 4.17 -8.03 8.37
CA ASP A 48 5.46 -7.69 7.79
C ASP A 48 5.85 -8.74 6.74
N PRO A 49 5.23 -8.70 5.54
CA PRO A 49 5.59 -9.62 4.48
C PRO A 49 6.96 -9.24 3.91
N ILE A 50 7.91 -10.19 3.94
CA ILE A 50 9.29 -9.97 3.49
C ILE A 50 9.52 -10.73 2.19
N PRO A 51 9.72 -10.06 1.05
CA PRO A 51 10.11 -10.71 -0.19
C PRO A 51 11.51 -11.32 -0.11
N THR A 52 11.79 -12.37 -0.88
CA THR A 52 13.15 -12.93 -0.98
C THR A 52 14.09 -12.01 -1.75
N PHE A 53 13.58 -11.32 -2.78
CA PHE A 53 14.34 -10.43 -3.67
C PHE A 53 15.58 -11.04 -4.31
N THR A 54 15.61 -12.37 -4.47
CA THR A 54 16.66 -13.07 -5.22
C THR A 54 16.29 -13.17 -6.70
N GLU A 55 17.29 -13.20 -7.58
CA GLU A 55 17.07 -13.38 -9.02
C GLU A 55 16.39 -14.72 -9.33
N ALA A 56 16.81 -15.79 -8.65
CA ALA A 56 16.24 -17.14 -8.83
C ALA A 56 14.73 -17.22 -8.52
N ASP A 57 14.23 -16.32 -7.67
CA ASP A 57 12.82 -16.28 -7.28
C ASP A 57 11.97 -15.32 -8.11
N ALA A 58 12.59 -14.53 -8.98
CA ALA A 58 11.89 -13.63 -9.87
C ALA A 58 11.05 -14.42 -10.89
N ARG A 59 9.72 -14.23 -10.86
CA ARG A 59 8.78 -14.92 -11.76
C ARG A 59 7.84 -13.94 -12.39
N ARG A 60 7.85 -13.83 -13.73
CA ARG A 60 6.92 -12.94 -14.47
C ARG A 60 5.46 -13.15 -14.04
N MET A 61 4.69 -12.06 -14.06
CA MET A 61 3.24 -12.14 -13.85
C MET A 61 2.58 -12.99 -14.94
N PRO A 62 1.73 -13.98 -14.57
CA PRO A 62 1.08 -14.82 -15.56
C PRO A 62 0.00 -14.04 -16.32
N ARG A 63 -0.11 -14.29 -17.63
CA ARG A 63 -1.16 -13.69 -18.44
C ARG A 63 -2.52 -14.27 -18.06
N ARG A 64 -3.54 -13.42 -17.92
CA ARG A 64 -4.96 -13.80 -17.69
C ARG A 64 -5.18 -14.71 -16.48
N LYS A 65 -4.27 -14.68 -15.49
CA LYS A 65 -4.40 -15.44 -14.24
C LYS A 65 -4.09 -14.54 -13.05
N PHE A 66 -4.82 -14.73 -11.97
CA PHE A 66 -4.56 -14.03 -10.71
C PHE A 66 -3.54 -14.79 -9.87
N VAL A 67 -2.58 -14.07 -9.33
CA VAL A 67 -1.63 -14.55 -8.30
C VAL A 67 -1.69 -13.62 -7.10
N LYS A 68 -1.41 -14.15 -5.91
CA LYS A 68 -1.32 -13.33 -4.70
C LYS A 68 -0.03 -12.50 -4.78
N VAL A 69 -0.15 -11.20 -4.51
CA VAL A 69 0.99 -10.28 -4.34
C VAL A 69 0.78 -9.62 -2.99
N ALA A 70 1.77 -9.76 -2.10
CA ALA A 70 1.83 -8.95 -0.90
C ALA A 70 2.58 -7.65 -1.26
N ILE A 71 1.99 -6.51 -0.92
CA ILE A 71 2.64 -5.21 -1.05
C ILE A 71 3.00 -4.78 0.38
N PRO A 72 4.28 -4.86 0.78
CA PRO A 72 4.70 -4.39 2.09
C PRO A 72 4.44 -2.89 2.19
N LEU A 73 3.69 -2.47 3.20
CA LEU A 73 3.50 -1.06 3.52
C LEU A 73 4.68 -0.60 4.37
N TYR A 74 5.16 0.63 4.14
CA TYR A 74 6.14 1.22 5.05
C TYR A 74 5.54 1.43 6.44
N TYR A 75 6.41 1.62 7.45
CA TYR A 75 5.99 1.84 8.82
C TYR A 75 5.11 3.09 8.95
N GLN A 76 4.04 2.98 9.71
CA GLN A 76 3.13 4.09 10.00
C GLN A 76 2.72 4.07 11.47
N GLY A 77 2.55 5.25 12.05
CA GLY A 77 1.89 5.47 13.33
C GLY A 77 0.86 6.57 13.13
N HIS A 78 -0.37 6.20 12.79
CA HIS A 78 -1.44 7.14 12.47
C HIS A 78 -2.68 6.88 13.31
N ALA A 79 -3.23 7.96 13.86
CA ALA A 79 -4.44 7.94 14.66
C ALA A 79 -5.66 8.25 13.79
N TYR A 80 -6.41 7.21 13.43
CA TYR A 80 -7.71 7.35 12.76
C TYR A 80 -8.79 7.65 13.82
N ARG A 81 -9.37 8.85 13.76
CA ARG A 81 -10.40 9.28 14.72
C ARG A 81 -11.80 8.84 14.28
N ALA A 82 -12.76 8.93 15.20
CA ALA A 82 -14.16 8.60 14.90
C ALA A 82 -14.66 9.40 13.69
N GLY A 83 -15.41 8.72 12.80
CA GLY A 83 -15.90 9.30 11.54
C GLY A 83 -14.91 9.21 10.36
N SER A 84 -13.64 8.91 10.62
CA SER A 84 -12.66 8.68 9.55
C SER A 84 -12.87 7.34 8.85
N ARG A 85 -12.51 7.28 7.57
CA ARG A 85 -12.47 6.05 6.77
C ARG A 85 -11.06 5.80 6.28
N ILE A 86 -10.62 4.56 6.36
CA ILE A 86 -9.36 4.13 5.75
C ILE A 86 -9.62 3.85 4.27
N ARG A 87 -8.89 4.54 3.38
CA ARG A 87 -8.93 4.28 1.95
C ARG A 87 -7.64 3.64 1.48
N VAL A 88 -7.79 2.63 0.63
CA VAL A 88 -6.69 1.97 -0.07
C VAL A 88 -6.85 2.25 -1.56
N THR A 89 -5.81 2.80 -2.18
CA THR A 89 -5.74 2.96 -3.63
C THR A 89 -4.61 2.08 -4.15
N ILE A 90 -4.89 1.24 -5.16
CA ILE A 90 -3.88 0.43 -5.85
C ILE A 90 -3.67 1.01 -7.24
N ALA A 91 -2.45 1.41 -7.55
CA ALA A 91 -2.07 2.00 -8.84
C ALA A 91 -0.67 1.54 -9.27
N GLY A 92 -0.22 1.96 -10.46
CA GLY A 92 1.20 1.98 -10.76
C GLY A 92 1.92 3.05 -9.91
N PRO A 93 3.20 2.86 -9.56
CA PRO A 93 3.99 3.88 -8.88
C PRO A 93 3.89 5.24 -9.58
N ASN A 94 3.77 6.30 -8.79
CA ASN A 94 3.67 7.66 -9.31
C ASN A 94 4.23 8.67 -8.28
N GLY A 95 4.03 9.95 -8.55
CA GLY A 95 4.43 11.06 -7.67
C GLY A 95 3.63 11.23 -6.38
N GLN A 96 2.86 10.25 -5.92
CA GLN A 96 2.01 10.37 -4.71
C GLN A 96 2.78 10.27 -3.37
N GLN A 97 4.09 10.53 -3.35
CA GLN A 97 4.88 10.64 -2.12
C GLN A 97 5.35 12.07 -1.88
N PRO A 98 5.46 12.49 -0.60
CA PRO A 98 5.86 13.85 -0.26
C PRO A 98 7.38 14.11 -0.34
N VAL A 99 8.24 13.08 -0.29
CA VAL A 99 9.71 13.26 -0.16
C VAL A 99 10.50 12.69 -1.34
N TRP A 100 10.21 11.46 -1.77
CA TRP A 100 10.86 10.83 -2.92
C TRP A 100 9.78 10.16 -3.78
N SER A 101 9.86 10.33 -5.09
CA SER A 101 8.82 9.85 -6.01
C SER A 101 9.40 8.88 -7.03
N PHE A 102 8.52 8.04 -7.55
CA PHE A 102 8.79 7.27 -8.76
C PHE A 102 8.25 8.02 -9.96
N GLY A 103 8.96 7.95 -11.09
CA GLY A 103 8.37 8.23 -12.39
C GLY A 103 7.30 7.18 -12.72
N GLU A 104 6.41 7.53 -13.65
CA GLU A 104 5.38 6.59 -14.11
C GLU A 104 6.00 5.32 -14.73
N PRO A 105 5.37 4.15 -14.58
CA PRO A 105 5.85 2.91 -15.18
C PRO A 105 5.90 3.04 -16.70
N ARG A 106 7.05 2.68 -17.30
CA ARG A 106 7.26 2.69 -18.75
C ARG A 106 7.28 1.26 -19.31
N PRO A 107 6.11 0.64 -19.55
CA PRO A 107 6.08 -0.64 -20.24
C PRO A 107 6.68 -0.51 -21.64
N LYS A 108 7.32 -1.57 -22.14
CA LYS A 108 7.97 -1.58 -23.47
C LYS A 108 7.02 -1.20 -24.61
N THR A 109 5.72 -1.44 -24.44
CA THR A 109 4.69 -1.22 -25.45
C THR A 109 3.38 -0.81 -24.79
N GLY A 110 2.78 0.28 -25.28
CA GLY A 110 1.44 0.75 -24.91
C GLY A 110 1.22 0.94 -23.40
N THR A 111 0.02 0.64 -22.93
CA THR A 111 -0.36 0.68 -21.50
C THR A 111 -0.62 -0.73 -20.99
N SER A 112 -0.12 -1.03 -19.79
CA SER A 112 -0.41 -2.32 -19.15
C SER A 112 -1.82 -2.32 -18.55
N LYS A 113 -2.68 -3.24 -19.00
CA LYS A 113 -3.99 -3.48 -18.36
C LYS A 113 -3.80 -4.37 -17.13
N VAL A 114 -4.10 -3.84 -15.96
CA VAL A 114 -3.97 -4.54 -14.67
C VAL A 114 -5.36 -4.74 -14.07
N ALA A 115 -5.65 -5.94 -13.61
CA ALA A 115 -6.89 -6.26 -12.90
C ALA A 115 -6.57 -6.66 -11.46
N ILE A 116 -7.24 -6.02 -10.51
CA ILE A 116 -7.19 -6.38 -9.09
C ILE A 116 -8.48 -7.13 -8.77
N ARG A 117 -8.35 -8.31 -8.17
CA ARG A 117 -9.50 -9.13 -7.80
C ARG A 117 -9.83 -8.97 -6.34
N PHE A 118 -11.10 -8.71 -6.05
CA PHE A 118 -11.68 -8.77 -4.71
C PHE A 118 -12.91 -9.66 -4.76
N ARG A 119 -12.92 -10.77 -4.01
CA ARG A 119 -14.05 -11.71 -3.92
C ARG A 119 -14.11 -12.34 -2.53
N PRO A 120 -15.30 -12.70 -2.00
CA PRO A 120 -15.43 -13.28 -0.65
C PRO A 120 -14.56 -14.52 -0.39
N LYS A 121 -14.48 -15.46 -1.36
CA LYS A 121 -13.71 -16.71 -1.21
C LYS A 121 -12.19 -16.55 -1.30
N ARG A 122 -11.71 -15.41 -1.81
CA ARG A 122 -10.28 -15.06 -1.91
C ARG A 122 -10.16 -13.54 -1.78
N PRO A 123 -10.34 -13.01 -0.57
CA PRO A 123 -10.35 -11.57 -0.36
C PRO A 123 -8.94 -11.02 -0.57
N SER A 124 -8.87 -9.90 -1.28
CA SER A 124 -7.72 -9.00 -1.13
C SER A 124 -7.94 -8.22 0.15
N VAL A 125 -6.96 -8.17 1.03
CA VAL A 125 -7.11 -7.61 2.37
C VAL A 125 -6.03 -6.57 2.65
N LEU A 126 -6.40 -5.54 3.39
CA LEU A 126 -5.46 -4.66 4.07
C LEU A 126 -5.24 -5.24 5.47
N VAL A 127 -3.98 -5.39 5.87
CA VAL A 127 -3.60 -5.86 7.20
C VAL A 127 -2.97 -4.69 7.94
N LEU A 128 -3.56 -4.28 9.06
CA LEU A 128 -3.07 -3.18 9.88
C LEU A 128 -2.83 -3.68 11.32
N PRO A 129 -1.73 -3.26 11.96
CA PRO A 129 -1.57 -3.47 13.40
C PRO A 129 -2.49 -2.48 14.14
N VAL A 130 -3.41 -3.00 14.95
CA VAL A 130 -4.29 -2.19 15.79
C VAL A 130 -3.76 -2.25 17.21
N ILE A 131 -3.64 -1.08 17.86
CA ILE A 131 -3.29 -0.98 19.28
C ILE A 131 -4.61 -0.95 20.06
N PRO A 132 -5.00 -2.04 20.77
CA PRO A 132 -6.26 -2.08 21.50
C PRO A 132 -6.21 -1.17 22.73
N GLY A 133 -7.35 -0.57 23.08
CA GLY A 133 -7.49 0.24 24.30
C GLY A 133 -6.73 1.57 24.29
N PHE A 134 -6.12 1.96 23.17
CA PHE A 134 -5.48 3.25 23.03
C PHE A 134 -6.50 4.31 22.62
N GLU A 135 -6.68 5.31 23.47
CA GLU A 135 -7.45 6.51 23.15
C GLU A 135 -6.51 7.61 22.65
N VAL A 136 -6.87 8.23 21.54
CA VAL A 136 -6.09 9.32 20.95
C VAL A 136 -6.40 10.60 21.73
N PRO A 137 -5.45 11.19 22.49
CA PRO A 137 -5.76 12.26 23.44
C PRO A 137 -5.91 13.65 22.77
N THR A 138 -5.84 13.72 21.45
CA THR A 138 -5.83 14.97 20.69
C THR A 138 -6.95 14.98 19.64
N GLU A 139 -7.50 16.15 19.36
CA GLU A 139 -8.47 16.35 18.29
C GLU A 139 -7.87 16.12 16.89
N LEU A 140 -8.72 16.09 15.86
CA LEU A 140 -8.30 15.95 14.48
C LEU A 140 -7.40 17.15 14.10
N PRO A 141 -6.15 16.91 13.67
CA PRO A 141 -5.22 18.00 13.41
C PRO A 141 -5.66 18.83 12.19
N PRO A 142 -5.34 20.15 12.14
CA PRO A 142 -5.65 20.99 10.98
C PRO A 142 -5.13 20.42 9.66
N CYS A 143 -5.83 20.67 8.56
CA CYS A 143 -5.44 20.26 7.22
C CYS A 143 -4.98 21.50 6.42
N PRO A 144 -3.68 21.66 6.08
CA PRO A 144 -2.53 20.80 6.38
C PRO A 144 -1.84 21.14 7.72
N SER A 145 -1.25 20.15 8.39
CA SER A 145 -0.36 20.37 9.57
C SER A 145 0.56 19.20 9.88
N LEU A 146 0.21 17.99 9.45
CA LEU A 146 1.00 16.79 9.73
C LEU A 146 2.23 16.70 8.83
N ARG A 147 3.39 16.45 9.45
CA ARG A 147 4.67 16.28 8.76
C ARG A 147 4.64 15.06 7.84
N ASN A 148 5.04 15.23 6.58
CA ASN A 148 5.06 14.19 5.55
C ASN A 148 3.71 13.50 5.31
N GLN A 149 2.61 14.17 5.65
CA GLN A 149 1.25 13.69 5.45
C GLN A 149 0.44 14.80 4.77
N PRO A 150 0.70 15.07 3.48
CA PRO A 150 -0.02 16.09 2.74
C PRO A 150 -1.52 15.83 2.78
N CYS A 151 -2.27 16.92 2.83
CA CYS A 151 -3.72 16.90 2.96
C CYS A 151 -4.36 17.65 1.79
N ARG A 152 -5.48 17.14 1.30
CA ARG A 152 -6.23 17.68 0.15
C ARG A 152 -7.73 17.47 0.33
N PRO A 153 -8.60 18.16 -0.41
CA PRO A 153 -10.02 17.82 -0.49
C PRO A 153 -10.21 16.37 -0.95
N TYR A 154 -11.10 15.64 -0.29
CA TYR A 154 -11.45 14.27 -0.69
C TYR A 154 -12.15 14.28 -2.04
N GLN A 155 -11.76 13.35 -2.90
CA GLN A 155 -12.42 13.08 -4.16
C GLN A 155 -12.77 11.58 -4.24
N PRO A 156 -14.04 11.22 -4.50
CA PRO A 156 -14.43 9.83 -4.68
C PRO A 156 -13.77 9.23 -5.92
N ILE A 157 -13.42 7.95 -5.86
CA ILE A 157 -13.03 7.20 -7.08
C ILE A 157 -14.32 6.88 -7.82
N VAL A 158 -14.41 7.34 -9.05
CA VAL A 158 -15.45 6.96 -10.01
C VAL A 158 -14.81 5.97 -10.98
N ASN A 159 -15.46 4.81 -11.16
CA ASN A 159 -15.02 3.78 -12.12
C ASN A 159 -15.64 4.03 -13.50
#